data_AF-A0A2V6MWT0-F1
#
_entry.id   AF-A0A2V6MWT0-F1
#
_cell.length_a   1.000
_cell.length_b   1.000
_cell.length_c   1.000
_cell.angle_alpha   90.00
_cell.angle_beta   90.00
_cell.angle_gamma   90.00
#
_symmetry.space_group_name_H-M   'P 1'
#
loop_
_entity.id
_entity.type
_entity.pdbx_description
1 polymer ?
#
loop_
_entity_poly.entity_id
_entity_poly.type
_entity_poly.pdbx_seq_one_letter_code
_entity_poly.pdbx_strand_id
1 'polypeptide(L)'
;MAVILFVRRERRFAARTEWLHRWCRFACRVLGIRVTTHGAMPRSGLLVCNHLSYLDIIVLSSIRPCIFVAKRDVAGWPLFGWLAKAAGTIFVDRQRPLATAFAVNRIHAAIATGLPVV
;
A
#
# COMPACT_ATOMS: atom_id res chain seq x y z
N MET A 1 -17.34 -16.50 -13.82
CA MET A 1 -16.47 -16.66 -12.63
C MET A 1 -15.45 -15.52 -12.43
N ALA A 2 -14.88 -14.94 -13.49
CA ALA A 2 -13.89 -13.85 -13.40
C ALA A 2 -14.39 -12.56 -12.72
N VAL A 3 -15.63 -12.13 -13.00
CA VAL A 3 -16.25 -10.94 -12.39
C VAL A 3 -16.36 -11.08 -10.86
N ILE A 4 -16.76 -12.25 -10.37
CA ILE A 4 -16.88 -12.53 -8.94
C ILE A 4 -15.50 -12.52 -8.26
N LEU A 5 -14.48 -13.07 -8.90
CA LEU A 5 -13.10 -13.05 -8.40
C LEU A 5 -12.53 -11.62 -8.37
N PHE A 6 -12.83 -10.81 -9.39
CA PHE A 6 -12.42 -9.41 -9.49
C PHE A 6 -13.03 -8.58 -8.36
N VAL A 7 -14.35 -8.64 -8.18
CA VAL A 7 -15.07 -7.94 -7.09
C VAL A 7 -14.56 -8.39 -5.70
N ARG A 8 -14.29 -9.69 -5.53
CA ARG A 8 -13.74 -10.20 -4.26
C ARG A 8 -12.32 -9.69 -3.99
N ARG A 9 -11.52 -9.47 -5.04
CA ARG A 9 -10.16 -8.93 -4.93
C ARG A 9 -10.16 -7.44 -4.61
N GLU A 10 -11.01 -6.65 -5.27
CA GLU A 10 -11.20 -5.23 -4.96
C GLU A 10 -11.64 -5.02 -3.52
N ARG A 11 -12.69 -5.74 -3.08
CA ARG A 11 -13.18 -5.66 -1.70
C ARG A 11 -12.11 -6.05 -0.67
N ARG A 12 -11.25 -7.01 -1.01
CA ARG A 12 -10.13 -7.41 -0.14
C ARG A 12 -9.07 -6.31 -0.04
N PHE A 13 -8.69 -5.65 -1.13
CA PHE A 13 -7.74 -4.54 -1.06
C PHE A 13 -8.33 -3.36 -0.30
N ALA A 14 -9.57 -2.96 -0.61
CA ALA A 14 -10.25 -1.88 0.09
C ALA A 14 -10.31 -2.11 1.61
N ALA A 15 -10.69 -3.31 2.06
CA ALA A 15 -10.74 -3.60 3.50
C ALA A 15 -9.36 -3.54 4.18
N ARG A 16 -8.30 -3.99 3.50
CA ARG A 16 -6.93 -4.01 4.04
C ARG A 16 -6.30 -2.63 4.09
N THR A 17 -6.49 -1.83 3.05
CA THR A 17 -5.99 -0.44 3.02
C THR A 17 -6.78 0.44 3.98
N GLU A 18 -8.08 0.19 4.17
CA GLU A 18 -8.89 0.88 5.18
C GLU A 18 -8.48 0.49 6.61
N TRP A 19 -8.14 -0.77 6.83
CA TRP A 19 -7.54 -1.21 8.09
C TRP A 19 -6.24 -0.45 8.36
N LEU A 20 -5.30 -0.43 7.40
CA LEU A 20 -4.04 0.29 7.54
C LEU A 20 -4.27 1.80 7.76
N HIS A 21 -5.15 2.43 6.98
CA HIS A 21 -5.49 3.85 7.09
C HIS A 21 -5.92 4.22 8.51
N ARG A 22 -6.83 3.45 9.10
CA ARG A 22 -7.33 3.69 10.47
C ARG A 22 -6.22 3.52 11.52
N TRP A 23 -5.39 2.48 11.39
CA TRP A 23 -4.25 2.27 12.28
C TRP A 23 -3.20 3.38 12.17
N CYS A 24 -2.89 3.83 10.96
CA CYS A 24 -1.95 4.92 10.73
C CYS A 24 -2.50 6.26 11.22
N ARG A 25 -3.79 6.55 11.04
CA ARG A 25 -4.43 7.73 11.65
C ARG A 25 -4.40 7.69 13.17
N PHE A 26 -4.58 6.52 13.77
CA PHE A 26 -4.45 6.36 15.21
C PHE A 26 -3.00 6.55 15.66
N ALA A 27 -2.04 5.93 14.97
CA ALA A 27 -0.61 6.09 15.24
C ALA A 27 -0.17 7.56 15.16
N CYS A 28 -0.59 8.32 14.13
CA CYS A 28 -0.28 9.75 14.06
C CYS A 28 -0.75 10.51 15.30
N ARG A 29 -1.94 10.19 15.83
CA ARG A 29 -2.46 10.84 17.05
C ARG A 29 -1.64 10.47 18.29
N VAL A 30 -1.34 9.18 18.47
CA VAL A 30 -0.58 8.70 19.64
C VAL A 30 0.86 9.23 19.63
N LEU A 31 1.46 9.33 18.45
CA LEU A 31 2.84 9.80 18.27
C LEU A 31 2.95 11.34 18.18
N GLY A 32 1.85 12.09 18.23
CA GLY A 32 1.85 13.54 18.09
C GLY A 32 2.25 14.05 16.70
N ILE A 33 2.12 13.21 15.66
CA ILE A 33 2.44 13.58 14.28
C ILE A 33 1.29 14.40 13.69
N ARG A 34 1.58 15.64 13.31
CA ARG A 34 0.65 16.52 12.58
C ARG A 34 0.94 16.44 11.09
N VAL A 35 -0.05 16.00 10.31
CA VAL A 35 0.04 15.86 8.85
C VAL A 35 -0.69 17.01 8.18
N THR A 36 0.01 17.79 7.37
CA THR A 36 -0.53 18.87 6.55
C THR A 36 -0.39 18.53 5.08
N THR A 37 -1.45 18.69 4.31
CA THR A 37 -1.48 18.37 2.87
C THR A 37 -1.76 19.62 2.05
N HIS A 38 -1.02 19.79 0.96
CA HIS A 38 -1.29 20.83 -0.03
C HIS A 38 -1.80 20.17 -1.31
N GLY A 39 -2.96 20.60 -1.79
CA GLY A 39 -3.67 19.95 -2.89
C GLY A 39 -4.38 18.66 -2.48
N ALA A 40 -4.86 17.90 -3.47
CA ALA A 40 -5.60 16.67 -3.26
C ALA A 40 -4.76 15.44 -3.63
N MET A 41 -4.67 14.46 -2.73
CA MET A 41 -4.09 13.17 -3.04
C MET A 41 -4.96 12.44 -4.08
N PRO A 42 -4.39 11.91 -5.17
CA PRO A 42 -5.15 11.18 -6.20
C PRO A 42 -5.96 10.05 -5.60
N ARG A 43 -7.16 9.82 -6.16
CA ARG A 43 -8.04 8.73 -5.71
C ARG A 43 -7.53 7.35 -6.14
N SER A 44 -6.87 7.28 -7.28
CA SER A 44 -6.30 6.09 -7.89
C SER A 44 -5.06 6.45 -8.71
N GLY A 45 -4.29 5.45 -9.13
CA GLY A 45 -3.06 5.65 -9.92
C GLY A 45 -1.79 5.34 -9.14
N LEU A 46 -0.65 5.72 -9.70
CA LEU A 46 0.65 5.58 -9.06
C LEU A 46 1.04 6.90 -8.37
N LEU A 47 1.28 6.86 -7.07
CA LEU A 47 1.82 7.97 -6.32
C LEU A 47 3.33 7.80 -6.22
N VAL A 48 4.07 8.69 -6.87
CA VAL A 48 5.53 8.70 -6.83
C VAL A 48 5.98 9.78 -5.86
N CYS A 49 6.77 9.40 -4.86
CA CYS A 49 7.33 10.32 -3.89
C CYS A 49 8.73 9.90 -3.46
N ASN A 50 9.45 10.80 -2.80
CA ASN A 50 10.70 10.46 -2.14
C ASN A 50 10.42 9.49 -0.99
N HIS A 51 11.27 8.47 -0.83
CA HIS A 51 11.23 7.57 0.32
C HIS A 51 12.30 8.00 1.33
N LEU A 52 11.89 8.73 2.36
CA LEU A 52 12.79 9.33 3.35
C LEU A 52 12.88 8.48 4.61
N SER A 53 11.79 7.81 4.98
CA SER A 53 11.72 7.13 6.27
C SER A 53 10.67 6.03 6.32
N TYR A 54 10.72 5.18 7.35
CA TYR A 54 9.63 4.24 7.63
C TYR A 54 8.32 4.95 8.04
N LEU A 55 8.38 6.22 8.47
CA LEU A 55 7.18 7.01 8.75
C LEU A 55 6.37 7.31 7.50
N ASP A 56 6.95 7.18 6.30
CA ASP A 56 6.25 7.45 5.04
C ASP A 56 4.96 6.63 4.92
N ILE A 57 4.98 5.37 5.36
CA ILE A 57 3.78 4.50 5.37
C ILE A 57 2.72 5.05 6.32
N ILE A 58 3.13 5.47 7.52
CA ILE A 58 2.23 6.02 8.54
C ILE A 58 1.61 7.32 8.05
N VAL A 59 2.42 8.23 7.53
CA VAL A 59 1.96 9.55 7.06
C VAL A 59 1.06 9.38 5.83
N LEU A 60 1.51 8.70 4.78
CA LEU A 60 0.75 8.57 3.53
C LEU A 60 -0.54 7.78 3.74
N SER A 61 -0.49 6.67 4.47
CA SER A 61 -1.69 5.90 4.75
C SER A 61 -2.64 6.62 5.69
N SER A 62 -2.18 7.54 6.55
CA SER A 62 -3.07 8.36 7.39
C SER A 62 -3.91 9.37 6.59
N ILE A 63 -3.45 9.76 5.39
CA ILE A 63 -4.16 10.69 4.50
C ILE A 63 -5.27 9.96 3.75
N ARG A 64 -4.96 8.80 3.16
CA ARG A 64 -5.91 8.00 2.37
C ARG A 64 -5.55 6.51 2.39
N PRO A 65 -6.53 5.60 2.29
CA PRO A 65 -6.27 4.19 1.99
C PRO A 65 -5.45 4.04 0.70
N CYS A 66 -4.29 3.38 0.80
CA CYS A 66 -3.34 3.21 -0.30
C CYS A 66 -2.65 1.83 -0.21
N ILE A 67 -2.19 1.34 -1.36
CA ILE A 67 -1.47 0.06 -1.48
C ILE A 67 0.00 0.36 -1.64
N PHE A 68 0.86 -0.19 -0.78
CA PHE A 68 2.30 0.04 -0.86
C PHE A 68 3.02 -1.04 -1.66
N VAL A 69 4.14 -0.65 -2.27
CA VAL A 69 5.13 -1.54 -2.87
C VAL A 69 6.37 -1.64 -1.96
N ALA A 70 6.81 -2.84 -1.64
CA ALA A 70 7.97 -3.05 -0.76
C ALA A 70 8.93 -4.12 -1.30
N LYS A 71 10.18 -4.13 -0.83
CA LYS A 71 11.16 -5.18 -1.15
C LYS A 71 10.69 -6.52 -0.57
N ARG A 72 10.90 -7.61 -1.31
CA ARG A 72 10.54 -8.97 -0.89
C ARG A 72 11.06 -9.37 0.49
N ASP A 73 12.26 -8.93 0.86
CA ASP A 73 12.89 -9.29 2.15
C ASP A 73 12.06 -8.81 3.36
N VAL A 74 11.36 -7.68 3.22
CA VAL A 74 10.50 -7.13 4.28
C VAL A 74 9.39 -8.13 4.65
N ALA A 75 8.94 -8.96 3.71
CA ALA A 75 7.93 -9.99 3.98
C ALA A 75 8.41 -11.05 5.00
N GLY A 76 9.72 -11.20 5.18
CA GLY A 76 10.33 -12.14 6.13
C GLY A 76 10.57 -11.55 7.53
N TRP A 77 10.42 -10.24 7.71
CA TRP A 77 10.71 -9.60 8.99
C TRP A 77 9.66 -9.93 10.04
N PRO A 78 10.06 -10.20 11.30
CA PRO A 78 9.11 -10.40 12.38
C PRO A 78 8.30 -9.11 12.58
N LEU A 79 7.01 -9.27 12.92
CA LEU A 79 6.03 -8.20 13.10
C LEU A 79 5.76 -7.36 11.84
N PHE A 80 6.74 -6.59 11.35
CA PHE A 80 6.58 -5.69 10.20
C PHE A 80 6.23 -6.44 8.91
N GLY A 81 6.83 -7.61 8.67
CA GLY A 81 6.48 -8.45 7.51
C GLY A 81 5.04 -8.96 7.59
N TRP A 82 4.56 -9.29 8.79
CA TRP A 82 3.17 -9.68 9.03
C TRP A 82 2.21 -8.50 8.82
N LEU A 83 2.53 -7.32 9.36
CA LEU A 83 1.74 -6.09 9.17
C LEU A 83 1.67 -5.68 7.70
N ALA A 84 2.80 -5.69 6.99
CA ALA A 84 2.87 -5.36 5.56
C ALA A 84 2.04 -6.37 4.73
N LYS A 85 2.12 -7.66 5.06
CA LYS A 85 1.23 -8.66 4.47
C LYS A 85 -0.22 -8.31 4.77
N ALA A 86 -0.60 -8.07 6.02
CA ALA A 86 -1.97 -7.73 6.43
C ALA A 86 -2.52 -6.51 5.69
N ALA A 87 -1.70 -5.47 5.50
CA ALA A 87 -2.03 -4.27 4.73
C ALA A 87 -2.24 -4.52 3.22
N GLY A 88 -1.81 -5.66 2.70
CA GLY A 88 -1.94 -5.98 1.27
C GLY A 88 -0.79 -5.45 0.41
N THR A 89 0.38 -5.19 1.01
CA THR A 89 1.59 -4.71 0.32
C THR A 89 1.98 -5.63 -0.85
N ILE A 90 2.37 -5.02 -1.96
CA ILE A 90 2.92 -5.70 -3.14
C ILE A 90 4.42 -5.84 -2.93
N PHE A 91 4.89 -7.07 -2.77
CA PHE A 91 6.32 -7.34 -2.60
C PHE A 91 7.00 -7.53 -3.97
N VAL A 92 8.12 -6.85 -4.17
CA VAL A 92 8.91 -6.88 -5.40
C VAL A 92 10.29 -7.46 -5.13
N ASP A 93 10.68 -8.38 -6.00
CA ASP A 93 12.01 -8.98 -6.03
C ASP A 93 12.78 -8.38 -7.20
N ARG A 94 13.71 -7.46 -6.89
CA ARG A 94 14.48 -6.74 -7.91
C ARG A 94 15.68 -7.54 -8.44
N GLN A 95 16.00 -8.68 -7.83
CA GLN A 95 17.14 -9.50 -8.25
C GLN A 95 16.79 -10.48 -9.37
N ARG A 96 15.50 -10.61 -9.70
CA ARG A 96 15.00 -11.56 -10.71
C ARG A 96 14.21 -10.79 -11.79
N PRO A 97 14.76 -10.60 -13.00
CA PRO A 97 14.11 -9.80 -14.05
C PRO A 97 12.69 -10.24 -14.39
N LEU A 98 12.43 -11.56 -14.43
CA LEU A 98 11.08 -12.10 -14.65
C LEU A 98 10.11 -11.74 -13.51
N ALA A 99 10.59 -11.65 -12.27
CA ALA A 99 9.78 -11.26 -11.12
C ALA A 99 9.35 -9.78 -11.19
N THR A 100 10.16 -8.92 -11.82
CA THR A 100 9.81 -7.53 -12.08
C THR A 100 8.61 -7.41 -13.01
N ALA A 101 8.54 -8.21 -14.08
CA ALA A 101 7.38 -8.22 -14.98
C ALA A 101 6.09 -8.63 -14.24
N PHE A 102 6.16 -9.63 -13.36
CA PHE A 102 5.03 -10.00 -12.50
C PHE A 102 4.64 -8.90 -11.52
N ALA A 103 5.61 -8.17 -10.97
CA ALA A 103 5.36 -7.03 -10.09
C ALA A 103 4.60 -5.91 -10.83
N VAL A 104 5.02 -5.56 -12.05
CA VAL A 104 4.35 -4.57 -12.89
C VAL A 104 2.89 -4.98 -13.14
N ASN A 105 2.63 -6.23 -13.53
CA ASN A 105 1.27 -6.74 -13.70
C ASN A 105 0.42 -6.67 -12.42
N ARG A 106 1.03 -6.90 -11.25
CA ARG A 106 0.34 -6.76 -9.96
C ARG A 106 0.03 -5.30 -9.63
N ILE A 107 0.93 -4.37 -9.95
CA ILE A 107 0.73 -2.93 -9.78
C ILE A 107 -0.40 -2.46 -10.68
N HIS A 108 -0.40 -2.81 -11.97
CA HIS A 108 -1.50 -2.50 -12.89
C HIS A 108 -2.84 -3.01 -12.36
N ALA A 109 -2.89 -4.27 -11.91
CA ALA A 109 -4.11 -4.84 -11.35
C ALA A 109 -4.53 -4.19 -10.02
N ALA A 110 -3.59 -3.63 -9.24
CA ALA A 110 -3.89 -2.90 -8.02
C ALA A 110 -4.44 -1.50 -8.33
N ILE A 111 -3.86 -0.78 -9.30
CA ILE A 111 -4.37 0.50 -9.79
C ILE A 111 -5.82 0.36 -10.30
N ALA A 112 -6.12 -0.75 -10.98
CA ALA A 112 -7.47 -1.05 -11.47
C ALA A 112 -8.51 -1.18 -10.34
N THR A 113 -8.12 -1.37 -9.08
CA THR A 113 -9.05 -1.41 -7.94
C THR A 113 -9.53 -0.03 -7.50
N GLY A 114 -9.07 1.05 -8.15
CA GLY A 114 -9.46 2.42 -7.81
C GLY A 114 -8.78 2.98 -6.55
N LEU A 115 -7.74 2.31 -6.06
CA LEU A 115 -6.90 2.75 -4.96
C LEU A 115 -5.55 3.29 -5.48
N PRO A 116 -4.93 4.26 -4.80
CA PRO A 116 -3.60 4.70 -5.15
C PRO A 116 -2.58 3.63 -4.72
N VAL A 117 -1.62 3.38 -5.59
CA VAL A 117 -0.44 2.55 -5.30
C VAL A 117 0.75 3.48 -5.05
N VAL A 118 1.46 3.26 -3.94
CA VAL A 118 2.64 4.02 -3.53
C VAL A 118 3.89 3.15 -3.65
#